data_AF-A0AAD2FQQ8-F1
#
_entry.id   AF-A0AAD2FQQ8-F1
#
_cell.length_a   1.000
_cell.length_b   1.000
_cell.length_c   1.000
_cell.angle_alpha   90.00
_cell.angle_beta   90.00
_cell.angle_gamma   90.00
#
_symmetry.space_group_name_H-M   'P 1'
#
loop_
_entity.id
_entity.type
_entity.pdbx_description
1 polymer ?
#
loop_
_entity_poly.entity_id
_entity_poly.type
_entity_poly.pdbx_seq_one_letter_code
_entity_poly.pdbx_strand_id
1 'polypeptide(L)'
;MGKKSRKKSCNSAATTSGNADLSSSVESAIQNLVAETTPQQGWASELKAAEKAYKRKPNDVDVILRLLKCLLVMRHWEKGTQVTKDVRTFVVKNENTTDDKKRKFLELSQQLQQIKPRRPMSNDDKDFCRQVFGGTSPDNCLHPQDSFCNLGPLHYAALSGEVEYFERLVALGASIDYPPLPIEKVRLQLSPQDLRNKTVAPKSWTALLLVCSTLAMGARVPLRHLKKQLENHVEIAIQLVKLGADTSAVLGADEEQLHQSIFSPYRQLGVLGKTAFELAKMSKRKELVDAMIEFQNQDLLKEKVQCRCGSRLPLKTCHGCDFDEERHLMREDDCGRLYFRYSPLAPCPCNQTKKTHYDCCWDGATMRFNNDRTAELFGHHKIHNTTETSLMFNDLMKRKLGIEDDGPDLSGVLVGTGDMSSEVTTKLADRFRTEAGAAKFHNVFNMLPKNRRFDPQVYAGCLERISNCFFWRDDHWKIDKPELLVRVKEWNQALEQYCDDEGLTSQQRENVIRLHKASPLAPCGNPGCSLVETKVKEFQRCGRCRTISYCSRNCQGKHWKAGHKKECFI
;
A
#
# COMPACT_ATOMS: atom_id res chain seq x y z
N MET A 1 -52.70 23.99 62.57
CA MET A 1 -52.08 22.73 62.09
C MET A 1 -52.49 22.53 60.63
N GLY A 2 -51.56 22.22 59.72
CA GLY A 2 -51.81 22.33 58.27
C GLY A 2 -51.82 21.01 57.50
N LYS A 3 -52.07 21.10 56.17
CA LYS A 3 -51.71 20.09 55.16
C LYS A 3 -51.33 20.80 53.85
N LYS A 4 -50.32 20.27 53.14
CA LYS A 4 -49.63 20.92 52.00
C LYS A 4 -50.23 20.58 50.63
N SER A 5 -49.82 21.39 49.66
CA SER A 5 -50.24 21.44 48.25
C SER A 5 -49.81 20.27 47.36
N ARG A 6 -50.46 20.15 46.19
CA ARG A 6 -49.91 19.54 44.96
C ARG A 6 -50.23 20.42 43.74
N LYS A 7 -49.20 20.93 43.06
CA LYS A 7 -49.31 21.48 41.70
C LYS A 7 -49.16 20.34 40.67
N LYS A 8 -49.82 20.45 39.51
CA LYS A 8 -49.45 19.72 38.29
C LYS A 8 -49.07 20.75 37.20
N SER A 9 -48.01 20.46 36.46
CA SER A 9 -47.48 21.29 35.38
C SER A 9 -48.06 20.86 34.03
N CYS A 10 -48.18 21.81 33.10
CA CYS A 10 -48.29 21.51 31.67
C CYS A 10 -47.01 20.86 31.14
N ASN A 11 -47.11 20.18 29.99
CA ASN A 11 -46.15 20.31 28.91
C ASN A 11 -46.75 19.87 27.56
N SER A 12 -46.31 20.54 26.50
CA SER A 12 -46.64 20.28 25.10
C SER A 12 -45.53 19.46 24.43
N ALA A 13 -45.85 18.77 23.33
CA ALA A 13 -44.87 18.29 22.37
C ALA A 13 -45.51 18.06 20.99
N ALA A 14 -45.04 18.79 19.98
CA ALA A 14 -45.29 18.48 18.58
C ALA A 14 -44.35 17.38 18.09
N THR A 15 -44.72 16.66 17.03
CA THR A 15 -43.89 15.58 16.45
C THR A 15 -43.59 15.87 14.98
N THR A 16 -42.31 15.95 14.63
CA THR A 16 -41.83 16.05 13.25
C THR A 16 -41.18 14.73 12.82
N SER A 17 -41.68 14.12 11.75
CA SER A 17 -41.11 12.96 11.07
C SER A 17 -40.31 13.40 9.85
N GLY A 18 -39.05 12.98 9.73
CA GLY A 18 -38.22 13.32 8.56
C GLY A 18 -36.72 13.11 8.75
N ASN A 19 -36.28 11.84 8.77
CA ASN A 19 -34.83 11.50 8.84
C ASN A 19 -34.46 10.16 8.16
N ALA A 20 -35.38 9.53 7.42
CA ALA A 20 -35.14 8.20 6.83
C ALA A 20 -34.39 8.23 5.48
N ASP A 21 -34.72 9.19 4.61
CA ASP A 21 -34.29 9.27 3.19
C ASP A 21 -32.90 9.87 2.94
N LEU A 22 -32.26 10.47 3.95
CA LEU A 22 -31.14 11.37 3.72
C LEU A 22 -29.79 10.69 3.36
N SER A 23 -29.54 9.44 3.77
CA SER A 23 -28.21 8.82 3.56
C SER A 23 -28.01 8.22 2.16
N SER A 24 -29.02 7.58 1.58
CA SER A 24 -29.01 7.14 0.17
C SER A 24 -28.87 8.31 -0.80
N SER A 25 -29.34 9.51 -0.41
CA SER A 25 -29.15 10.73 -1.18
C SER A 25 -27.68 11.15 -1.27
N VAL A 26 -26.87 10.94 -0.23
CA VAL A 26 -25.46 11.39 -0.19
C VAL A 26 -24.58 10.56 -1.14
N GLU A 27 -24.71 9.23 -1.14
CA GLU A 27 -23.92 8.37 -2.03
C GLU A 27 -24.38 8.47 -3.48
N SER A 28 -25.70 8.56 -3.72
CA SER A 28 -26.24 8.87 -5.06
C SER A 28 -25.74 10.23 -5.57
N ALA A 29 -25.71 11.26 -4.72
CA ALA A 29 -25.14 12.55 -5.08
C ALA A 29 -23.64 12.49 -5.34
N ILE A 30 -22.85 11.73 -4.57
CA ILE A 30 -21.42 11.50 -4.87
C ILE A 30 -21.25 10.79 -6.21
N GLN A 31 -22.06 9.78 -6.53
CA GLN A 31 -22.03 9.10 -7.82
C GLN A 31 -22.41 10.04 -8.97
N ASN A 32 -23.45 10.85 -8.83
CA ASN A 32 -23.85 11.88 -9.80
C ASN A 32 -22.77 12.97 -9.97
N LEU A 33 -22.09 13.36 -8.88
CA LEU A 33 -20.95 14.30 -8.90
C LEU A 33 -19.69 13.70 -9.54
N VAL A 34 -19.52 12.38 -9.52
CA VAL A 34 -18.44 11.66 -10.23
C VAL A 34 -18.80 11.41 -11.70
N ALA A 35 -20.10 11.30 -12.01
CA ALA A 35 -20.64 11.25 -13.37
C ALA A 35 -20.55 12.60 -14.12
N GLU A 36 -20.62 13.74 -13.39
CA GLU A 36 -20.10 15.01 -13.90
C GLU A 36 -18.59 14.85 -14.21
N THR A 37 -18.27 14.66 -15.51
CA THR A 37 -16.94 14.37 -16.10
C THR A 37 -15.77 14.34 -15.12
N THR A 38 -15.31 13.14 -14.77
CA THR A 38 -14.06 12.95 -14.02
C THR A 38 -12.92 13.71 -14.72
N PRO A 39 -12.11 14.51 -14.00
CA PRO A 39 -11.04 15.31 -14.60
C PRO A 39 -10.06 14.44 -15.39
N GLN A 40 -9.64 14.89 -16.58
CA GLN A 40 -8.69 14.15 -17.44
C GLN A 40 -7.37 13.82 -16.74
N GLN A 41 -6.95 14.66 -15.79
CA GLN A 41 -5.73 14.48 -14.98
C GLN A 41 -6.01 13.83 -13.61
N GLY A 42 -7.21 13.29 -13.39
CA GLY A 42 -7.63 12.67 -12.14
C GLY A 42 -7.94 13.67 -11.01
N TRP A 43 -8.69 13.18 -10.01
CA TRP A 43 -9.17 13.99 -8.88
C TRP A 43 -8.05 14.53 -7.97
N ALA A 44 -6.89 13.87 -7.92
CA ALA A 44 -5.74 14.32 -7.12
C ALA A 44 -5.05 15.56 -7.70
N SER A 45 -4.83 15.61 -9.02
CA SER A 45 -4.28 16.79 -9.69
C SER A 45 -5.31 17.92 -9.73
N GLU A 46 -6.58 17.58 -9.92
CA GLU A 46 -7.70 18.54 -9.85
C GLU A 46 -7.81 19.20 -8.47
N LEU A 47 -7.70 18.43 -7.37
CA LEU A 47 -7.67 18.98 -6.01
C LEU A 47 -6.52 19.99 -5.84
N LYS A 48 -5.33 19.69 -6.36
CA LYS A 48 -4.19 20.62 -6.30
C LYS A 48 -4.41 21.89 -7.12
N ALA A 49 -5.01 21.77 -8.30
CA ALA A 49 -5.40 22.92 -9.12
C ALA A 49 -6.44 23.78 -8.39
N ALA A 50 -7.45 23.16 -7.78
CA ALA A 50 -8.48 23.81 -7.00
C ALA A 50 -7.92 24.50 -5.74
N GLU A 51 -7.04 23.84 -4.98
CA GLU A 51 -6.36 24.45 -3.82
C GLU A 51 -5.47 25.63 -4.20
N LYS A 52 -4.74 25.53 -5.31
CA LYS A 52 -3.91 26.63 -5.84
C LYS A 52 -4.77 27.79 -6.35
N ALA A 53 -5.91 27.51 -6.97
CA ALA A 53 -6.89 28.52 -7.36
C ALA A 53 -7.51 29.19 -6.13
N TYR A 54 -7.91 28.43 -5.12
CA TYR A 54 -8.51 28.94 -3.88
C TYR A 54 -7.56 29.85 -3.11
N LYS A 55 -6.26 29.49 -3.02
CA LYS A 55 -5.23 30.37 -2.44
C LYS A 55 -5.06 31.71 -3.19
N ARG A 56 -5.37 31.75 -4.49
CA ARG A 56 -5.30 32.98 -5.33
C ARG A 56 -6.60 33.78 -5.31
N LYS A 57 -7.74 33.09 -5.18
CA LYS A 57 -9.09 33.65 -5.24
C LYS A 57 -9.98 32.99 -4.18
N PRO A 58 -9.79 33.29 -2.88
CA PRO A 58 -10.57 32.66 -1.81
C PRO A 58 -12.05 33.04 -1.82
N ASN A 59 -12.40 34.15 -2.50
CA ASN A 59 -13.76 34.69 -2.61
C ASN A 59 -14.42 34.38 -3.98
N ASP A 60 -13.83 33.51 -4.81
CA ASP A 60 -14.42 33.10 -6.09
C ASP A 60 -15.27 31.83 -5.86
N VAL A 61 -16.59 31.95 -6.03
CA VAL A 61 -17.54 30.88 -5.66
C VAL A 61 -17.36 29.63 -6.52
N ASP A 62 -16.97 29.77 -7.79
CA ASP A 62 -16.72 28.61 -8.65
C ASP A 62 -15.45 27.88 -8.22
N VAL A 63 -14.43 28.62 -7.77
CA VAL A 63 -13.22 28.06 -7.17
C VAL A 63 -13.52 27.37 -5.83
N ILE A 64 -14.39 27.94 -4.99
CA ILE A 64 -14.87 27.31 -3.74
C ILE A 64 -15.60 26.00 -4.06
N LEU A 65 -16.59 26.01 -4.95
CA LEU A 65 -17.39 24.84 -5.30
C LEU A 65 -16.51 23.73 -5.90
N ARG A 66 -15.56 24.09 -6.78
CA ARG A 66 -14.56 23.17 -7.33
C ARG A 66 -13.72 22.53 -6.23
N LEU A 67 -13.19 23.33 -5.29
CA LEU A 67 -12.41 22.81 -4.17
C LEU A 67 -13.23 21.90 -3.26
N LEU A 68 -14.46 22.28 -2.90
CA LEU A 68 -15.32 21.46 -2.05
C LEU A 68 -15.71 20.13 -2.72
N LYS A 69 -16.00 20.14 -4.03
CA LYS A 69 -16.21 18.91 -4.81
C LYS A 69 -14.99 18.00 -4.75
N CYS A 70 -13.78 18.54 -4.92
CA CYS A 70 -12.54 17.78 -4.84
C CYS A 70 -12.30 17.22 -3.43
N LEU A 71 -12.50 18.02 -2.37
CA LEU A 71 -12.33 17.59 -0.98
C LEU A 71 -13.36 16.52 -0.58
N LEU A 72 -14.58 16.58 -1.12
CA LEU A 72 -15.62 15.56 -0.96
C LEU A 72 -15.22 14.24 -1.64
N VAL A 73 -14.86 14.27 -2.93
CA VAL A 73 -14.47 13.06 -3.69
C VAL A 73 -13.20 12.44 -3.11
N MET A 74 -12.20 13.25 -2.73
CA MET A 74 -10.93 12.80 -2.13
C MET A 74 -11.02 12.56 -0.61
N ARG A 75 -12.20 12.67 0.01
CA ARG A 75 -12.46 12.33 1.42
C ARG A 75 -11.67 13.17 2.45
N HIS A 76 -11.27 14.38 2.10
CA HIS A 76 -10.55 15.30 2.98
C HIS A 76 -11.52 16.05 3.92
N TRP A 77 -12.23 15.30 4.77
CA TRP A 77 -13.38 15.78 5.56
C TRP A 77 -13.09 16.96 6.48
N GLU A 78 -11.97 16.92 7.20
CA GLU A 78 -11.60 17.99 8.14
C GLU A 78 -11.32 19.29 7.41
N LYS A 79 -10.56 19.21 6.31
CA LYS A 79 -10.23 20.34 5.44
C LYS A 79 -11.48 20.88 4.72
N GLY A 80 -12.37 20.02 4.24
CA GLY A 80 -13.66 20.43 3.66
C GLY A 80 -14.60 21.06 4.69
N THR A 81 -14.64 20.54 5.91
CA THR A 81 -15.40 21.11 7.03
C THR A 81 -14.83 22.46 7.46
N GLN A 82 -13.51 22.65 7.40
CA GLN A 82 -12.89 23.94 7.68
C GLN A 82 -13.20 24.96 6.57
N VAL A 83 -12.93 24.63 5.30
CA VAL A 83 -13.20 25.51 4.15
C VAL A 83 -14.68 25.90 4.11
N THR A 84 -15.61 24.95 4.35
CA THR A 84 -17.04 25.27 4.40
C THR A 84 -17.40 26.25 5.52
N LYS A 85 -16.81 26.13 6.73
CA LYS A 85 -17.00 27.11 7.81
C LYS A 85 -16.47 28.49 7.41
N ASP A 86 -15.25 28.54 6.88
CA ASP A 86 -14.55 29.78 6.53
C ASP A 86 -15.34 30.60 5.50
N VAL A 87 -15.90 29.95 4.48
CA VAL A 87 -16.59 30.63 3.36
C VAL A 87 -18.11 30.70 3.48
N ARG A 88 -18.75 30.03 4.45
CA ARG A 88 -20.23 29.94 4.57
C ARG A 88 -20.90 31.31 4.57
N THR A 89 -20.42 32.22 5.41
CA THR A 89 -20.98 33.57 5.54
C THR A 89 -20.83 34.35 4.24
N PHE A 90 -19.70 34.18 3.54
CA PHE A 90 -19.46 34.82 2.25
C PHE A 90 -20.40 34.29 1.16
N VAL A 91 -20.40 32.98 0.90
CA VAL A 91 -21.19 32.38 -0.21
C VAL A 91 -22.69 32.61 -0.02
N VAL A 92 -23.20 32.52 1.21
CA VAL A 92 -24.64 32.69 1.49
C VAL A 92 -25.08 34.15 1.40
N LYS A 93 -24.26 35.11 1.85
CA LYS A 93 -24.63 36.55 1.86
C LYS A 93 -24.24 37.32 0.61
N ASN A 94 -23.40 36.77 -0.28
CA ASN A 94 -23.00 37.46 -1.49
C ASN A 94 -24.16 37.55 -2.49
N GLU A 95 -24.64 38.77 -2.75
CA GLU A 95 -25.74 39.07 -3.67
C GLU A 95 -25.41 38.68 -5.12
N ASN A 96 -24.14 38.79 -5.53
CA ASN A 96 -23.67 38.39 -6.86
C ASN A 96 -23.59 36.85 -7.04
N THR A 97 -23.91 36.07 -6.01
CA THR A 97 -23.93 34.61 -6.10
C THR A 97 -25.35 34.13 -6.43
N THR A 98 -25.51 33.55 -7.62
CA THR A 98 -26.74 32.89 -8.07
C THR A 98 -27.25 31.85 -7.08
N ASP A 99 -28.57 31.72 -6.93
CA ASP A 99 -29.18 30.78 -5.98
C ASP A 99 -28.83 29.31 -6.24
N ASP A 100 -28.54 28.94 -7.49
CA ASP A 100 -28.07 27.59 -7.83
C ASP A 100 -26.69 27.29 -7.20
N LYS A 101 -25.73 28.21 -7.32
CA LYS A 101 -24.42 28.11 -6.65
C LYS A 101 -24.54 28.10 -5.12
N LYS A 102 -25.47 28.89 -4.55
CA LYS A 102 -25.79 28.85 -3.11
C LYS A 102 -26.34 27.48 -2.70
N ARG A 103 -27.24 26.90 -3.50
CA ARG A 103 -27.80 25.55 -3.29
C ARG A 103 -26.71 24.47 -3.36
N LYS A 104 -25.88 24.46 -4.40
CA LYS A 104 -24.77 23.50 -4.58
C LYS A 104 -23.72 23.62 -3.47
N PHE A 105 -23.45 24.84 -2.98
CA PHE A 105 -22.60 25.05 -1.80
C PHE A 105 -23.22 24.44 -0.53
N LEU A 106 -24.49 24.70 -0.26
CA LEU A 106 -25.19 24.16 0.91
C LEU A 106 -25.26 22.63 0.87
N GLU A 107 -25.51 22.05 -0.29
CA GLU A 107 -25.51 20.59 -0.52
C GLU A 107 -24.14 19.97 -0.21
N LEU A 108 -23.05 20.45 -0.85
CA LEU A 108 -21.69 19.98 -0.58
C LEU A 108 -21.30 20.18 0.90
N SER A 109 -21.69 21.30 1.49
CA SER A 109 -21.44 21.62 2.90
C SER A 109 -22.19 20.67 3.85
N GLN A 110 -23.43 20.32 3.51
CA GLN A 110 -24.23 19.35 4.25
C GLN A 110 -23.66 17.94 4.11
N GLN A 111 -23.23 17.52 2.92
CA GLN A 111 -22.59 16.22 2.70
C GLN A 111 -21.29 16.09 3.53
N LEU A 112 -20.42 17.12 3.48
CA LEU A 112 -19.19 17.19 4.28
C LEU A 112 -19.45 17.19 5.81
N GLN A 113 -20.59 17.71 6.27
CA GLN A 113 -20.97 17.72 7.70
C GLN A 113 -21.70 16.44 8.16
N GLN A 114 -22.47 15.80 7.27
CA GLN A 114 -23.18 14.55 7.55
C GLN A 114 -22.22 13.35 7.58
N ILE A 115 -21.18 13.37 6.75
CA ILE A 115 -20.05 12.44 6.83
C ILE A 115 -19.18 12.84 8.02
N LYS A 116 -19.68 12.56 9.24
CA LYS A 116 -18.85 12.62 10.46
C LYS A 116 -17.58 11.80 10.22
N PRO A 117 -16.40 12.27 10.70
CA PRO A 117 -15.19 11.47 10.63
C PRO A 117 -15.48 10.06 11.11
N ARG A 118 -15.04 9.08 10.31
CA ARG A 118 -15.13 7.65 10.65
C ARG A 118 -14.44 7.45 12.01
N ARG A 119 -14.78 6.35 12.71
CA ARG A 119 -14.11 6.03 13.98
C ARG A 119 -12.60 6.09 13.71
N PRO A 120 -11.82 6.97 14.38
CA PRO A 120 -10.41 7.06 14.12
C PRO A 120 -9.81 5.69 14.42
N MET A 121 -9.11 5.13 13.43
CA MET A 121 -8.49 3.81 13.52
C MET A 121 -7.74 3.65 14.84
N SER A 122 -7.92 2.51 15.52
CA SER A 122 -7.41 2.33 16.88
C SER A 122 -5.89 2.38 16.92
N ASN A 123 -5.31 2.59 18.10
CA ASN A 123 -3.86 2.57 18.23
C ASN A 123 -3.31 1.17 17.92
N ASP A 124 -4.04 0.11 18.31
CA ASP A 124 -3.72 -1.28 18.02
C ASP A 124 -3.68 -1.55 16.50
N ASP A 125 -4.68 -1.06 15.75
CA ASP A 125 -4.72 -1.17 14.27
C ASP A 125 -3.55 -0.40 13.62
N LYS A 126 -3.15 0.76 14.19
CA LYS A 126 -2.03 1.57 13.70
C LYS A 126 -0.68 0.93 13.99
N ASP A 127 -0.54 0.30 15.16
CA ASP A 127 0.63 -0.47 15.56
C ASP A 127 0.74 -1.76 14.73
N PHE A 128 -0.39 -2.44 14.49
CA PHE A 128 -0.49 -3.58 13.58
C PHE A 128 -0.03 -3.22 12.16
N CYS A 129 -0.56 -2.13 11.57
CA CYS A 129 -0.11 -1.66 10.26
C CYS A 129 1.42 -1.44 10.25
N ARG A 130 1.95 -0.78 11.29
CA ARG A 130 3.40 -0.56 11.46
C ARG A 130 4.22 -1.84 11.60
N GLN A 131 3.69 -2.90 12.20
CA GLN A 131 4.35 -4.20 12.29
C GLN A 131 4.36 -4.93 10.93
N VAL A 132 3.29 -4.83 10.14
CA VAL A 132 3.22 -5.37 8.76
C VAL A 132 4.31 -4.75 7.87
N PHE A 133 4.56 -3.44 7.99
CA PHE A 133 5.70 -2.77 7.32
C PHE A 133 7.08 -3.34 7.68
N GLY A 134 7.20 -4.11 8.78
CA GLY A 134 8.41 -4.87 9.14
C GLY A 134 8.75 -6.03 8.20
N GLY A 135 7.96 -6.25 7.13
CA GLY A 135 8.25 -7.22 6.06
C GLY A 135 7.38 -8.47 6.05
N THR A 136 6.30 -8.50 6.83
CA THR A 136 5.32 -9.60 6.83
C THR A 136 4.12 -9.20 5.97
N SER A 137 3.67 -10.06 5.04
CA SER A 137 2.44 -9.78 4.28
C SER A 137 1.22 -9.71 5.21
N PRO A 138 0.30 -8.74 5.05
CA PRO A 138 -0.95 -8.69 5.83
C PRO A 138 -1.79 -9.96 5.68
N ASP A 139 -1.66 -10.68 4.56
CA ASP A 139 -2.36 -11.93 4.27
C ASP A 139 -1.89 -13.10 5.17
N ASN A 140 -0.68 -13.01 5.74
CA ASN A 140 -0.13 -14.02 6.66
C ASN A 140 -0.36 -13.68 8.14
N CYS A 141 -1.08 -12.60 8.43
CA CYS A 141 -1.41 -12.17 9.79
C CYS A 141 -2.82 -12.61 10.18
N LEU A 142 -3.02 -12.87 11.48
CA LEU A 142 -4.33 -12.95 12.09
C LEU A 142 -4.84 -11.56 12.49
N HIS A 143 -6.15 -11.38 12.50
CA HIS A 143 -6.79 -10.29 13.24
C HIS A 143 -7.65 -10.86 14.38
N PRO A 144 -7.56 -10.31 15.61
CA PRO A 144 -8.49 -10.67 16.68
C PRO A 144 -9.94 -10.43 16.26
N GLN A 145 -10.77 -11.46 16.39
CA GLN A 145 -12.21 -11.41 16.15
C GLN A 145 -12.91 -12.43 17.07
N ASP A 146 -14.17 -12.18 17.44
CA ASP A 146 -14.88 -12.94 18.48
C ASP A 146 -15.55 -14.22 17.96
N SER A 147 -15.89 -14.25 16.67
CA SER A 147 -16.67 -15.30 16.02
C SER A 147 -15.78 -16.35 15.37
N PHE A 148 -14.67 -15.92 14.77
CA PHE A 148 -13.77 -16.73 13.97
C PHE A 148 -12.31 -16.57 14.40
N CYS A 149 -11.55 -17.66 14.45
CA CYS A 149 -10.15 -17.67 14.91
C CYS A 149 -9.10 -17.55 13.79
N ASN A 150 -9.49 -17.62 12.52
CA ASN A 150 -8.56 -17.69 11.38
C ASN A 150 -8.76 -16.58 10.33
N LEU A 151 -9.51 -15.53 10.66
CA LEU A 151 -9.68 -14.39 9.77
C LEU A 151 -8.43 -13.51 9.73
N GLY A 152 -8.00 -13.17 8.51
CA GLY A 152 -6.97 -12.16 8.29
C GLY A 152 -7.53 -10.72 8.41
N PRO A 153 -6.65 -9.70 8.47
CA PRO A 153 -7.02 -8.29 8.58
C PRO A 153 -8.09 -7.82 7.57
N LEU A 154 -7.98 -8.21 6.30
CA LEU A 154 -8.90 -7.75 5.25
C LEU A 154 -10.32 -8.29 5.47
N HIS A 155 -10.42 -9.56 5.90
CA HIS A 155 -11.67 -10.20 6.29
C HIS A 155 -12.31 -9.48 7.50
N TYR A 156 -11.51 -9.14 8.51
CA TYR A 156 -11.98 -8.38 9.67
C TYR A 156 -12.49 -7.01 9.28
N ALA A 157 -11.76 -6.26 8.44
CA ALA A 157 -12.18 -4.94 7.98
C ALA A 157 -13.52 -5.00 7.22
N ALA A 158 -13.69 -6.02 6.37
CA ALA A 158 -14.91 -6.28 5.60
C ALA A 158 -16.10 -6.72 6.49
N LEU A 159 -15.86 -7.50 7.55
CA LEU A 159 -16.88 -7.98 8.49
C LEU A 159 -17.29 -6.92 9.54
N SER A 160 -16.41 -5.97 9.85
CA SER A 160 -16.64 -4.90 10.84
C SER A 160 -17.19 -3.61 10.21
N GLY A 161 -16.94 -3.40 8.92
CA GLY A 161 -17.23 -2.13 8.24
C GLY A 161 -16.20 -1.04 8.54
N GLU A 162 -14.96 -1.38 8.92
CA GLU A 162 -13.91 -0.40 9.20
C GLU A 162 -13.19 0.03 7.91
N VAL A 163 -13.84 0.91 7.14
CA VAL A 163 -13.45 1.28 5.77
C VAL A 163 -12.04 1.89 5.68
N GLU A 164 -11.61 2.67 6.68
CA GLU A 164 -10.25 3.25 6.66
C GLU A 164 -9.17 2.16 6.85
N TYR A 165 -9.44 1.16 7.68
CA TYR A 165 -8.54 0.03 7.89
C TYR A 165 -8.49 -0.84 6.62
N PHE A 166 -9.65 -1.10 6.01
CA PHE A 166 -9.73 -1.74 4.69
C PHE A 166 -8.89 -1.01 3.63
N GLU A 167 -9.07 0.31 3.48
CA GLU A 167 -8.33 1.13 2.50
C GLU A 167 -6.80 1.06 2.72
N ARG A 168 -6.35 1.03 3.99
CA ARG A 168 -4.93 0.86 4.35
C ARG A 168 -4.40 -0.54 4.07
N LEU A 169 -5.19 -1.59 4.33
CA LEU A 169 -4.80 -2.97 4.05
C LEU A 169 -4.70 -3.25 2.55
N VAL A 170 -5.65 -2.73 1.76
CA VAL A 170 -5.55 -2.74 0.30
C VAL A 170 -4.27 -2.03 -0.13
N ALA A 171 -4.00 -0.81 0.35
CA ALA A 171 -2.78 -0.06 0.04
C ALA A 171 -1.47 -0.73 0.51
N LEU A 172 -1.54 -1.62 1.51
CA LEU A 172 -0.45 -2.49 1.97
C LEU A 172 -0.20 -3.72 1.07
N GLY A 173 -1.01 -3.90 0.02
CA GLY A 173 -0.90 -5.04 -0.89
C GLY A 173 -1.57 -6.31 -0.37
N ALA A 174 -2.60 -6.18 0.49
CA ALA A 174 -3.45 -7.31 0.85
C ALA A 174 -4.16 -7.90 -0.39
N SER A 175 -4.23 -9.22 -0.42
CA SER A 175 -4.80 -10.03 -1.49
C SER A 175 -6.32 -10.05 -1.36
N ILE A 176 -7.06 -9.58 -2.37
CA ILE A 176 -8.49 -9.22 -2.18
C ILE A 176 -9.44 -10.42 -2.14
N ASP A 177 -9.05 -11.54 -2.75
CA ASP A 177 -9.79 -12.81 -2.78
C ASP A 177 -9.11 -13.91 -1.94
N TYR A 178 -8.15 -13.54 -1.08
CA TYR A 178 -7.36 -14.53 -0.36
C TYR A 178 -8.21 -15.12 0.76
N PRO A 179 -8.25 -16.45 0.93
CA PRO A 179 -9.13 -17.10 1.88
C PRO A 179 -8.68 -16.89 3.34
N PRO A 180 -9.55 -17.21 4.31
CA PRO A 180 -9.17 -17.30 5.71
C PRO A 180 -7.99 -18.26 5.89
N LEU A 181 -7.11 -17.96 6.86
CA LEU A 181 -5.89 -18.73 7.04
C LEU A 181 -6.21 -20.20 7.38
N PRO A 182 -5.49 -21.18 6.81
CA PRO A 182 -5.62 -22.58 7.22
C PRO A 182 -5.34 -22.73 8.71
N ILE A 183 -6.18 -23.48 9.44
CA ILE A 183 -6.10 -23.63 10.90
C ILE A 183 -4.72 -24.15 11.34
N GLU A 184 -4.06 -24.93 10.49
CA GLU A 184 -2.72 -25.46 10.67
C GLU A 184 -1.63 -24.38 10.74
N LYS A 185 -1.77 -23.29 9.95
CA LYS A 185 -0.84 -22.14 9.97
C LYS A 185 -0.99 -21.28 11.22
N VAL A 186 -2.20 -21.23 11.79
CA VAL A 186 -2.56 -20.30 12.88
C VAL A 186 -2.64 -20.94 14.26
N ARG A 187 -2.66 -22.28 14.35
CA ARG A 187 -2.74 -23.03 15.62
C ARG A 187 -1.65 -22.67 16.65
N LEU A 188 -0.46 -22.26 16.18
CA LEU A 188 0.65 -21.82 17.04
C LEU A 188 0.53 -20.36 17.50
N GLN A 189 -0.35 -19.58 16.88
CA GLN A 189 -0.60 -18.16 17.20
C GLN A 189 -1.83 -17.96 18.10
N LEU A 190 -2.68 -18.99 18.22
CA LEU A 190 -3.95 -18.95 18.95
C LEU A 190 -3.82 -19.55 20.35
N SER A 191 -4.56 -18.98 21.32
CA SER A 191 -4.62 -19.58 22.65
C SER A 191 -5.47 -20.88 22.63
N PRO A 192 -5.25 -21.80 23.58
CA PRO A 192 -6.13 -22.96 23.76
C PRO A 192 -7.59 -22.58 24.06
N GLN A 193 -7.84 -21.35 24.53
CA GLN A 193 -9.18 -20.82 24.77
C GLN A 193 -9.85 -20.39 23.45
N ASP A 194 -9.13 -19.71 22.57
CA ASP A 194 -9.60 -19.33 21.23
C ASP A 194 -9.95 -20.59 20.40
N LEU A 195 -9.07 -21.59 20.41
CA LEU A 195 -9.27 -22.87 19.70
C LEU A 195 -10.49 -23.67 20.17
N ARG A 196 -11.02 -23.41 21.38
CA ARG A 196 -12.24 -24.03 21.89
C ARG A 196 -13.50 -23.18 21.65
N ASN A 197 -13.37 -21.86 21.73
CA ASN A 197 -14.51 -20.95 21.81
C ASN A 197 -14.88 -20.29 20.48
N LYS A 198 -13.98 -20.31 19.49
CA LYS A 198 -14.14 -19.64 18.19
C LYS A 198 -14.17 -20.65 17.05
N THR A 199 -14.98 -20.36 16.04
CA THR A 199 -15.12 -21.23 14.86
C THR A 199 -14.00 -20.99 13.85
N VAL A 200 -13.69 -21.99 13.03
CA VAL A 200 -12.84 -21.82 11.85
C VAL A 200 -13.73 -21.38 10.69
N ALA A 201 -13.43 -20.23 10.07
CA ALA A 201 -14.11 -19.78 8.87
C ALA A 201 -13.75 -20.68 7.67
N PRO A 202 -14.73 -21.08 6.83
CA PRO A 202 -14.49 -21.92 5.66
C PRO A 202 -13.47 -21.31 4.68
N LYS A 203 -12.71 -22.16 3.99
CA LYS A 203 -11.69 -21.75 3.02
C LYS A 203 -12.25 -21.00 1.80
N SER A 204 -13.56 -20.99 1.56
CA SER A 204 -14.18 -20.24 0.47
C SER A 204 -14.54 -18.80 0.84
N TRP A 205 -14.39 -18.37 2.10
CA TRP A 205 -14.94 -17.10 2.60
C TRP A 205 -14.01 -15.89 2.34
N THR A 206 -13.98 -15.41 1.10
CA THR A 206 -13.27 -14.15 0.75
C THR A 206 -13.85 -12.94 1.49
N ALA A 207 -13.09 -11.84 1.53
CA ALA A 207 -13.56 -10.57 2.10
C ALA A 207 -14.87 -10.07 1.44
N LEU A 208 -15.03 -10.25 0.12
CA LEU A 208 -16.25 -9.88 -0.60
C LEU A 208 -17.45 -10.74 -0.18
N LEU A 209 -17.25 -12.05 -0.03
CA LEU A 209 -18.29 -12.97 0.42
C LEU A 209 -18.77 -12.66 1.84
N LEU A 210 -17.85 -12.37 2.76
CA LEU A 210 -18.17 -11.94 4.12
C LEU A 210 -19.06 -10.68 4.11
N VAL A 211 -18.61 -9.59 3.47
CA VAL A 211 -19.36 -8.32 3.48
C VAL A 211 -20.71 -8.45 2.78
N CYS A 212 -20.80 -9.17 1.65
CA CYS A 212 -22.07 -9.42 0.97
C CYS A 212 -23.02 -10.30 1.80
N SER A 213 -22.51 -11.28 2.55
CA SER A 213 -23.34 -12.09 3.47
C SER A 213 -23.90 -11.23 4.61
N THR A 214 -23.10 -10.36 5.23
CA THR A 214 -23.54 -9.43 6.27
C THR A 214 -24.61 -8.46 5.76
N LEU A 215 -24.45 -7.94 4.54
CA LEU A 215 -25.44 -7.10 3.88
C LEU A 215 -26.75 -7.85 3.58
N ALA A 216 -26.68 -9.08 3.09
CA ALA A 216 -27.85 -9.93 2.82
C ALA A 216 -28.63 -10.28 4.11
N MET A 217 -27.92 -10.56 5.22
CA MET A 217 -28.53 -10.80 6.52
C MET A 217 -29.13 -9.52 7.11
N GLY A 218 -28.42 -8.38 7.04
CA GLY A 218 -28.89 -7.08 7.50
C GLY A 218 -30.11 -6.55 6.74
N ALA A 219 -30.35 -6.99 5.50
CA ALA A 219 -31.57 -6.67 4.75
C ALA A 219 -32.82 -7.44 5.23
N ARG A 220 -32.65 -8.52 6.01
CA ARG A 220 -33.73 -9.35 6.55
C ARG A 220 -34.00 -9.10 8.04
N VAL A 221 -32.98 -8.70 8.80
CA VAL A 221 -33.12 -8.38 10.23
C VAL A 221 -33.14 -6.86 10.42
N PRO A 222 -34.24 -6.24 10.87
CA PRO A 222 -34.39 -4.77 10.95
C PRO A 222 -33.59 -4.14 12.11
N LEU A 223 -32.27 -4.14 11.97
CA LEU A 223 -31.31 -3.65 12.96
C LEU A 223 -31.12 -2.14 12.84
N ARG A 224 -32.10 -1.37 13.35
CA ARG A 224 -32.13 0.12 13.29
C ARG A 224 -30.81 0.78 13.74
N HIS A 225 -30.15 0.21 14.74
CA HIS A 225 -28.88 0.70 15.28
C HIS A 225 -27.66 0.47 14.36
N LEU A 226 -27.75 -0.49 13.42
CA LEU A 226 -26.67 -0.86 12.51
C LEU A 226 -26.76 -0.18 11.14
N LYS A 227 -27.75 0.68 10.87
CA LYS A 227 -27.92 1.33 9.54
C LYS A 227 -26.61 1.96 9.04
N LYS A 228 -25.91 2.69 9.90
CA LYS A 228 -24.62 3.33 9.58
C LYS A 228 -23.49 2.32 9.34
N GLN A 229 -23.46 1.20 10.08
CA GLN A 229 -22.46 0.16 9.81
C GLN A 229 -22.73 -0.52 8.47
N LEU A 230 -24.00 -0.80 8.13
CA LEU A 230 -24.35 -1.39 6.83
C LEU A 230 -23.96 -0.48 5.65
N GLU A 231 -24.03 0.85 5.79
CA GLU A 231 -23.51 1.80 4.78
C GLU A 231 -22.01 1.60 4.54
N ASN A 232 -21.20 1.49 5.61
CA ASN A 232 -19.78 1.15 5.47
C ASN A 232 -19.53 -0.22 4.79
N HIS A 233 -20.41 -1.21 5.01
CA HIS A 233 -20.29 -2.51 4.36
C HIS A 233 -20.60 -2.42 2.86
N VAL A 234 -21.60 -1.62 2.45
CA VAL A 234 -21.87 -1.34 1.02
C VAL A 234 -20.64 -0.70 0.35
N GLU A 235 -20.06 0.31 1.01
CA GLU A 235 -18.86 1.00 0.54
C GLU A 235 -17.66 0.04 0.37
N ILE A 236 -17.38 -0.85 1.33
CA ILE A 236 -16.30 -1.85 1.20
C ILE A 236 -16.60 -2.86 0.08
N ALA A 237 -17.85 -3.33 -0.04
CA ALA A 237 -18.25 -4.27 -1.08
C ALA A 237 -18.08 -3.65 -2.49
N ILE A 238 -18.50 -2.40 -2.68
CA ILE A 238 -18.29 -1.66 -3.94
C ILE A 238 -16.80 -1.45 -4.22
N GLN A 239 -15.98 -1.12 -3.20
CA GLN A 239 -14.54 -1.01 -3.39
C GLN A 239 -13.91 -2.34 -3.82
N LEU A 240 -14.23 -3.46 -3.16
CA LEU A 240 -13.74 -4.79 -3.52
C LEU A 240 -14.07 -5.15 -4.98
N VAL A 241 -15.32 -4.94 -5.41
CA VAL A 241 -15.74 -5.14 -6.81
C VAL A 241 -14.91 -4.27 -7.76
N LYS A 242 -14.72 -2.99 -7.43
CA LYS A 242 -13.90 -2.07 -8.25
C LYS A 242 -12.41 -2.39 -8.25
N LEU A 243 -11.90 -3.10 -7.25
CA LEU A 243 -10.52 -3.60 -7.17
C LEU A 243 -10.31 -4.93 -7.91
N GLY A 244 -11.40 -5.52 -8.45
CA GLY A 244 -11.40 -6.75 -9.23
C GLY A 244 -11.77 -8.03 -8.47
N ALA A 245 -12.38 -7.93 -7.28
CA ALA A 245 -12.72 -9.11 -6.46
C ALA A 245 -13.75 -10.04 -7.12
N ASP A 246 -13.65 -11.33 -6.83
CA ASP A 246 -14.39 -12.40 -7.51
C ASP A 246 -15.88 -12.43 -7.13
N THR A 247 -16.72 -11.77 -7.95
CA THR A 247 -18.18 -11.74 -7.76
C THR A 247 -18.87 -13.11 -7.96
N SER A 248 -18.16 -14.10 -8.53
CA SER A 248 -18.64 -15.46 -8.76
C SER A 248 -18.30 -16.44 -7.62
N ALA A 249 -17.44 -16.05 -6.68
CA ALA A 249 -17.09 -16.87 -5.52
C ALA A 249 -18.35 -17.23 -4.72
N VAL A 250 -18.39 -18.45 -4.14
CA VAL A 250 -19.56 -19.03 -3.46
C VAL A 250 -19.34 -19.12 -1.95
N LEU A 251 -20.33 -18.71 -1.15
CA LEU A 251 -20.35 -18.85 0.30
C LEU A 251 -20.59 -20.31 0.74
N GLY A 252 -19.57 -21.16 0.59
CA GLY A 252 -19.58 -22.54 1.07
C GLY A 252 -19.54 -22.67 2.59
N ALA A 253 -19.78 -23.87 3.10
CA ALA A 253 -19.51 -24.29 4.47
C ALA A 253 -19.32 -25.82 4.48
N ASP A 254 -18.40 -26.32 5.30
CA ASP A 254 -18.16 -27.76 5.39
C ASP A 254 -19.31 -28.44 6.18
N GLU A 255 -19.72 -29.66 5.80
CA GLU A 255 -20.88 -30.32 6.43
C GLU A 255 -20.73 -30.46 7.96
N GLU A 256 -19.53 -30.79 8.44
CA GLU A 256 -19.20 -30.86 9.86
C GLU A 256 -19.38 -29.51 10.59
N GLN A 257 -19.13 -28.40 9.89
CA GLN A 257 -19.27 -27.05 10.44
C GLN A 257 -20.73 -26.59 10.48
N LEU A 258 -21.60 -27.12 9.61
CA LEU A 258 -23.03 -26.76 9.59
C LEU A 258 -23.72 -27.02 10.93
N HIS A 259 -23.25 -27.93 11.77
CA HIS A 259 -23.88 -28.16 13.09
C HIS A 259 -23.58 -27.05 14.12
N GLN A 260 -22.59 -26.18 13.88
CA GLN A 260 -22.24 -25.13 14.83
C GLN A 260 -23.27 -23.98 14.84
N SER A 261 -23.51 -23.41 16.02
CA SER A 261 -24.53 -22.37 16.26
C SER A 261 -24.30 -21.10 15.45
N ILE A 262 -23.03 -20.74 15.22
CA ILE A 262 -22.61 -19.55 14.47
C ILE A 262 -23.09 -19.55 12.99
N PHE A 263 -23.25 -20.73 12.38
CA PHE A 263 -23.77 -20.86 11.02
C PHE A 263 -25.31 -20.92 10.98
N SER A 264 -25.99 -20.92 12.13
CA SER A 264 -27.45 -20.99 12.19
C SER A 264 -28.13 -19.81 11.46
N PRO A 265 -27.71 -18.54 11.64
CA PRO A 265 -28.24 -17.42 10.85
C PRO A 265 -28.00 -17.59 9.35
N TYR A 266 -26.81 -18.09 8.97
CA TYR A 266 -26.44 -18.31 7.57
C TYR A 266 -27.33 -19.36 6.88
N ARG A 267 -27.68 -20.45 7.60
CA ARG A 267 -28.66 -21.45 7.14
C ARG A 267 -30.07 -20.92 7.09
N GLN A 268 -30.56 -20.33 8.19
CA GLN A 268 -31.94 -19.82 8.30
C GLN A 268 -32.25 -18.73 7.27
N LEU A 269 -31.25 -17.92 6.92
CA LEU A 269 -31.39 -16.85 5.93
C LEU A 269 -31.05 -17.31 4.50
N GLY A 270 -30.67 -18.57 4.30
CA GLY A 270 -30.42 -19.15 2.98
C GLY A 270 -29.31 -18.46 2.19
N VAL A 271 -28.26 -18.00 2.89
CA VAL A 271 -27.10 -17.32 2.28
C VAL A 271 -25.96 -18.29 1.95
N LEU A 272 -25.94 -19.49 2.53
CA LEU A 272 -24.98 -20.53 2.15
C LEU A 272 -25.26 -21.07 0.75
N GLY A 273 -24.20 -21.43 0.02
CA GLY A 273 -24.28 -21.88 -1.38
C GLY A 273 -24.59 -20.76 -2.38
N LYS A 274 -24.59 -19.49 -1.95
CA LYS A 274 -24.83 -18.33 -2.81
C LYS A 274 -23.54 -17.66 -3.25
N THR A 275 -23.54 -17.20 -4.51
CA THR A 275 -22.48 -16.36 -5.05
C THR A 275 -22.47 -14.98 -4.39
N ALA A 276 -21.32 -14.29 -4.39
CA ALA A 276 -21.26 -12.89 -3.93
C ALA A 276 -22.28 -11.99 -4.67
N PHE A 277 -22.51 -12.22 -5.97
CA PHE A 277 -23.53 -11.51 -6.74
C PHE A 277 -24.98 -11.81 -6.31
N GLU A 278 -25.32 -13.07 -6.00
CA GLU A 278 -26.63 -13.40 -5.42
C GLU A 278 -26.83 -12.78 -4.04
N LEU A 279 -25.79 -12.78 -3.19
CA LEU A 279 -25.82 -12.14 -1.88
C LEU A 279 -26.01 -10.62 -2.00
N ALA A 280 -25.35 -9.98 -2.96
CA ALA A 280 -25.58 -8.57 -3.27
C ALA A 280 -27.04 -8.31 -3.68
N LYS A 281 -27.65 -9.15 -4.52
CA LYS A 281 -29.09 -9.06 -4.85
C LYS A 281 -29.98 -9.25 -3.60
N MET A 282 -29.65 -10.20 -2.74
CA MET A 282 -30.38 -10.44 -1.48
C MET A 282 -30.31 -9.25 -0.51
N SER A 283 -29.25 -8.45 -0.57
CA SER A 283 -29.09 -7.25 0.27
C SER A 283 -30.01 -6.07 -0.11
N LYS A 284 -30.60 -6.10 -1.31
CA LYS A 284 -31.42 -5.01 -1.88
C LYS A 284 -30.67 -3.67 -2.03
N ARG A 285 -29.34 -3.70 -2.11
CA ARG A 285 -28.47 -2.53 -2.33
C ARG A 285 -28.22 -2.36 -3.83
N LYS A 286 -29.00 -1.48 -4.46
CA LYS A 286 -28.96 -1.25 -5.91
C LYS A 286 -27.55 -0.82 -6.35
N GLU A 287 -26.96 0.11 -5.62
CA GLU A 287 -25.62 0.65 -5.80
C GLU A 287 -24.51 -0.43 -5.85
N LEU A 288 -24.67 -1.52 -5.10
CA LEU A 288 -23.74 -2.66 -5.12
C LEU A 288 -24.01 -3.61 -6.30
N VAL A 289 -25.29 -3.86 -6.60
CA VAL A 289 -25.69 -4.73 -7.72
C VAL A 289 -25.31 -4.10 -9.06
N ASP A 290 -25.54 -2.80 -9.22
CA ASP A 290 -25.19 -2.04 -10.43
C ASP A 290 -23.67 -2.04 -10.63
N ALA A 291 -22.87 -1.85 -9.57
CA ALA A 291 -21.41 -1.96 -9.62
C ALA A 291 -20.94 -3.37 -10.00
N MET A 292 -21.57 -4.43 -9.49
CA MET A 292 -21.25 -5.81 -9.89
C MET A 292 -21.62 -6.11 -11.35
N ILE A 293 -22.72 -5.55 -11.87
CA ILE A 293 -23.10 -5.68 -13.28
C ILE A 293 -22.11 -4.95 -14.18
N GLU A 294 -21.70 -3.73 -13.82
CA GLU A 294 -20.70 -2.95 -14.58
C GLU A 294 -19.37 -3.73 -14.71
N PHE A 295 -18.94 -4.40 -13.65
CA PHE A 295 -17.66 -5.13 -13.57
C PHE A 295 -17.75 -6.62 -13.97
N GLN A 296 -18.92 -7.12 -14.38
CA GLN A 296 -19.07 -8.46 -14.98
C GLN A 296 -18.59 -8.53 -16.43
N ASN A 297 -18.62 -7.40 -17.14
CA ASN A 297 -18.03 -7.31 -18.48
C ASN A 297 -16.50 -7.22 -18.35
N GLN A 298 -15.77 -8.20 -18.90
CA GLN A 298 -14.30 -8.23 -18.79
C GLN A 298 -13.63 -6.99 -19.39
N ASP A 299 -14.14 -6.42 -20.48
CA ASP A 299 -13.52 -5.24 -21.09
C ASP A 299 -13.75 -3.98 -20.25
N LEU A 300 -14.93 -3.84 -19.65
CA LEU A 300 -15.17 -2.78 -18.65
C LEU A 300 -14.34 -2.99 -17.38
N LEU A 301 -14.12 -4.23 -16.95
CA LEU A 301 -13.22 -4.56 -15.84
C LEU A 301 -11.78 -4.15 -16.17
N LYS A 302 -11.24 -4.53 -17.34
CA LYS A 302 -9.92 -4.07 -17.84
C LYS A 302 -9.83 -2.54 -17.84
N GLU A 303 -10.88 -1.87 -18.32
CA GLU A 303 -10.92 -0.42 -18.48
C GLU A 303 -11.01 0.34 -17.15
N LYS A 304 -11.84 -0.13 -16.21
CA LYS A 304 -12.31 0.62 -15.03
C LYS A 304 -11.83 0.08 -13.68
N VAL A 305 -11.17 -1.08 -13.63
CA VAL A 305 -10.51 -1.60 -12.41
C VAL A 305 -9.69 -0.51 -11.74
N GLN A 306 -9.98 -0.25 -10.47
CA GLN A 306 -9.32 0.80 -9.72
C GLN A 306 -7.94 0.36 -9.27
N CYS A 307 -6.98 1.27 -9.38
CA CYS A 307 -5.69 1.08 -8.77
C CYS A 307 -5.84 1.00 -7.24
N ARG A 308 -5.14 0.02 -6.65
CA ARG A 308 -5.12 -0.26 -5.22
C ARG A 308 -4.41 0.81 -4.39
N CYS A 309 -3.66 1.75 -5.00
CA CYS A 309 -2.77 2.70 -4.31
C CYS A 309 -3.49 3.85 -3.56
N GLY A 310 -4.78 3.66 -3.24
CA GLY A 310 -5.63 4.69 -2.62
C GLY A 310 -6.10 5.80 -3.57
N SER A 311 -5.51 5.93 -4.77
CA SER A 311 -5.90 6.96 -5.76
C SER A 311 -7.32 6.77 -6.31
N ARG A 312 -7.84 5.53 -6.30
CA ARG A 312 -9.14 5.12 -6.90
C ARG A 312 -9.28 5.46 -8.39
N LEU A 313 -8.20 5.84 -9.06
CA LEU A 313 -8.18 6.04 -10.50
C LEU A 313 -8.21 4.68 -11.19
N PRO A 314 -8.77 4.57 -12.40
CA PRO A 314 -8.61 3.37 -13.22
C PRO A 314 -7.13 2.99 -13.35
N LEU A 315 -6.83 1.70 -13.34
CA LEU A 315 -5.46 1.18 -13.34
C LEU A 315 -4.68 1.66 -14.57
N LYS A 316 -5.35 1.73 -15.74
CA LYS A 316 -4.83 2.33 -16.98
C LYS A 316 -4.36 3.78 -16.78
N THR A 317 -5.09 4.58 -16.01
CA THR A 317 -4.78 5.99 -15.75
C THR A 317 -3.69 6.17 -14.69
N CYS A 318 -3.53 5.21 -13.76
CA CYS A 318 -2.59 5.32 -12.65
C CYS A 318 -1.22 4.69 -12.94
N HIS A 319 -1.20 3.42 -13.37
CA HIS A 319 0.04 2.67 -13.66
C HIS A 319 0.18 2.26 -15.12
N GLY A 320 -0.90 2.26 -15.91
CA GLY A 320 -0.88 1.83 -17.31
C GLY A 320 -0.58 2.92 -18.35
N CYS A 321 -0.42 4.18 -17.94
CA CYS A 321 -0.43 5.32 -18.87
C CYS A 321 0.72 5.32 -19.91
N ASP A 322 1.78 4.53 -19.67
CA ASP A 322 2.98 4.43 -20.50
C ASP A 322 3.35 2.97 -20.86
N PHE A 323 2.47 1.98 -20.62
CA PHE A 323 2.77 0.55 -20.82
C PHE A 323 1.82 -0.13 -21.80
N ASP A 324 2.36 -1.08 -22.57
CA ASP A 324 1.60 -1.93 -23.49
C ASP A 324 0.59 -2.81 -22.70
N GLU A 325 -0.70 -2.69 -23.05
CA GLU A 325 -1.81 -2.96 -22.12
C GLU A 325 -1.89 -4.42 -21.68
N GLU A 326 -1.66 -5.36 -22.61
CA GLU A 326 -1.87 -6.80 -22.39
C GLU A 326 -0.75 -7.45 -21.57
N ARG A 327 0.51 -7.05 -21.77
CA ARG A 327 1.67 -7.77 -21.22
C ARG A 327 1.99 -7.42 -19.77
N HIS A 328 1.54 -6.26 -19.29
CA HIS A 328 2.05 -5.67 -18.05
C HIS A 328 1.04 -5.63 -16.92
N LEU A 329 -0.20 -5.18 -17.17
CA LEU A 329 -1.18 -4.97 -16.11
C LEU A 329 -1.86 -6.27 -15.65
N MET A 330 -1.96 -7.28 -16.53
CA MET A 330 -2.82 -8.45 -16.31
C MET A 330 -2.12 -9.78 -16.61
N ARG A 331 -2.72 -10.86 -16.10
CA ARG A 331 -2.64 -12.22 -16.68
C ARG A 331 -4.00 -12.87 -16.57
N GLU A 332 -4.31 -13.71 -17.54
CA GLU A 332 -5.30 -14.77 -17.37
C GLU A 332 -4.65 -15.93 -16.59
N ASP A 333 -5.39 -16.54 -15.68
CA ASP A 333 -5.04 -17.84 -15.11
C ASP A 333 -5.54 -18.99 -16.00
N ASP A 334 -5.29 -20.22 -15.55
CA ASP A 334 -5.73 -21.46 -16.21
C ASP A 334 -7.27 -21.58 -16.31
N CYS A 335 -8.06 -20.65 -15.73
CA CYS A 335 -9.51 -20.58 -15.86
C CYS A 335 -10.02 -19.29 -16.52
N GLY A 336 -9.17 -18.54 -17.22
CA GLY A 336 -9.54 -17.37 -18.02
C GLY A 336 -9.93 -16.13 -17.20
N ARG A 337 -9.51 -16.07 -15.93
CA ARG A 337 -9.78 -14.90 -15.05
C ARG A 337 -8.60 -13.95 -15.05
N LEU A 338 -8.90 -12.65 -15.13
CA LEU A 338 -7.91 -11.57 -15.13
C LEU A 338 -7.44 -11.27 -13.70
N TYR A 339 -6.12 -11.31 -13.46
CA TYR A 339 -5.48 -10.87 -12.22
C TYR A 339 -4.58 -9.68 -12.49
N PHE A 340 -4.66 -8.68 -11.62
CA PHE A 340 -3.96 -7.40 -11.79
C PHE A 340 -2.59 -7.42 -11.11
N ARG A 341 -1.53 -7.15 -11.86
CA ARG A 341 -0.13 -7.36 -11.40
C ARG A 341 0.44 -6.27 -10.49
N TYR A 342 -0.14 -5.07 -10.47
CA TYR A 342 0.50 -3.95 -9.78
C TYR A 342 0.01 -3.82 -8.34
N SER A 343 0.90 -4.21 -7.43
CA SER A 343 0.80 -3.89 -6.02
C SER A 343 0.70 -2.37 -5.82
N PRO A 344 -0.13 -1.90 -4.86
CA PRO A 344 -0.16 -0.50 -4.46
C PRO A 344 1.13 0.02 -3.83
N LEU A 345 2.04 -0.89 -3.46
CA LEU A 345 3.39 -0.57 -3.01
C LEU A 345 4.40 -0.44 -4.16
N ALA A 346 3.96 -0.60 -5.43
CA ALA A 346 4.81 -0.29 -6.57
C ALA A 346 4.97 1.24 -6.71
N PRO A 347 6.20 1.75 -6.90
CA PRO A 347 6.41 3.19 -7.09
C PRO A 347 5.65 3.69 -8.33
N CYS A 348 4.68 4.60 -8.13
CA CYS A 348 3.90 5.14 -9.23
C CYS A 348 4.79 5.96 -10.17
N PRO A 349 4.83 5.67 -11.49
CA PRO A 349 5.53 6.52 -12.46
C PRO A 349 4.76 7.82 -12.75
N CYS A 350 3.52 7.94 -12.25
CA CYS A 350 2.62 9.04 -12.49
C CYS A 350 3.19 10.40 -12.02
N ASN A 351 3.67 11.23 -12.96
CA ASN A 351 4.11 12.61 -12.74
C ASN A 351 3.00 13.57 -12.23
N GLN A 352 1.77 13.08 -12.06
CA GLN A 352 0.56 13.82 -11.71
C GLN A 352 0.54 14.35 -10.26
N THR A 353 1.34 13.80 -9.34
CA THR A 353 1.25 14.11 -7.90
C THR A 353 2.57 14.56 -7.25
N LYS A 354 3.05 15.77 -7.57
CA LYS A 354 4.17 16.40 -6.84
C LYS A 354 3.80 16.76 -5.38
N LYS A 355 4.00 15.82 -4.44
CA LYS A 355 3.81 15.83 -2.96
C LYS A 355 2.44 15.52 -2.33
N THR A 356 2.52 14.70 -1.28
CA THR A 356 1.68 14.58 -0.06
C THR A 356 0.17 14.85 -0.13
N HIS A 357 -0.62 13.78 -0.29
CA HIS A 357 -1.80 13.43 0.53
C HIS A 357 -2.32 12.07 0.01
N TYR A 358 -2.52 11.11 0.92
CA TYR A 358 -2.26 9.69 0.68
C TYR A 358 -0.87 9.45 0.07
N ASP A 359 0.09 9.23 0.98
CA ASP A 359 1.47 8.80 0.73
C ASP A 359 1.56 7.70 -0.35
N CYS A 360 2.43 7.86 -1.36
CA CYS A 360 2.42 7.07 -2.58
C CYS A 360 3.45 5.92 -2.73
N CYS A 361 4.61 5.80 -2.06
CA CYS A 361 5.28 6.60 -1.04
C CYS A 361 4.66 6.53 0.39
N TRP A 362 4.52 5.32 0.92
CA TRP A 362 5.30 5.06 2.14
C TRP A 362 6.77 4.95 1.72
N ASP A 363 7.70 5.55 2.46
CA ASP A 363 9.13 5.31 2.23
C ASP A 363 9.46 3.83 2.54
N GLY A 364 10.08 3.14 1.56
CA GLY A 364 10.45 1.71 1.67
C GLY A 364 9.54 0.71 0.92
N ALA A 365 8.61 1.17 0.08
CA ALA A 365 7.66 0.31 -0.62
C ALA A 365 8.32 -0.62 -1.69
N THR A 366 8.13 -1.94 -1.55
CA THR A 366 8.81 -2.97 -2.38
C THR A 366 8.04 -3.35 -3.65
N MET A 367 8.77 -3.76 -4.69
CA MET A 367 8.22 -4.19 -6.01
C MET A 367 7.53 -5.58 -5.99
N ARG A 368 6.77 -5.88 -4.95
CA ARG A 368 6.22 -7.21 -4.68
C ARG A 368 4.70 -7.17 -4.74
N PHE A 369 4.10 -8.09 -5.50
CA PHE A 369 2.65 -8.29 -5.53
C PHE A 369 2.31 -9.71 -5.13
N ASN A 370 1.23 -9.84 -4.37
CA ASN A 370 0.70 -11.15 -3.99
C ASN A 370 -0.37 -11.54 -5.01
N ASN A 371 -0.45 -12.83 -5.34
CA ASN A 371 -1.58 -13.38 -6.07
C ASN A 371 -2.83 -13.29 -5.19
N ASP A 372 -3.92 -12.73 -5.73
CA ASP A 372 -5.12 -12.45 -4.95
C ASP A 372 -5.77 -13.67 -4.28
N ARG A 373 -5.52 -14.89 -4.76
CA ARG A 373 -6.08 -16.14 -4.21
C ARG A 373 -5.08 -16.95 -3.38
N THR A 374 -3.81 -16.95 -3.73
CA THR A 374 -2.79 -17.77 -3.04
C THR A 374 -1.94 -16.98 -2.04
N ALA A 375 -2.02 -15.65 -2.07
CA ALA A 375 -1.08 -14.72 -1.45
C ALA A 375 0.40 -15.00 -1.77
N GLU A 376 0.68 -15.82 -2.79
CA GLU A 376 2.04 -16.09 -3.21
C GLU A 376 2.63 -14.87 -3.90
N LEU A 377 3.88 -14.61 -3.58
CA LEU A 377 4.54 -13.39 -3.97
C LEU A 377 5.09 -13.53 -5.40
N PHE A 378 4.28 -13.13 -6.37
CA PHE A 378 4.69 -13.01 -7.75
C PHE A 378 5.70 -11.85 -7.88
N GLY A 379 6.64 -12.00 -8.82
CA GLY A 379 7.72 -11.02 -9.00
C GLY A 379 9.01 -11.34 -8.23
N HIS A 380 9.12 -12.49 -7.55
CA HIS A 380 10.43 -13.04 -7.19
C HIS A 380 11.19 -13.64 -8.39
N HIS A 381 11.12 -12.96 -9.55
CA HIS A 381 12.17 -13.08 -10.56
C HIS A 381 13.46 -12.58 -9.91
N LYS A 382 14.25 -13.52 -9.37
CA LYS A 382 15.70 -13.37 -9.42
C LYS A 382 16.03 -13.00 -10.85
N ILE A 383 16.75 -11.90 -11.04
CA ILE A 383 17.29 -11.52 -12.34
C ILE A 383 18.29 -12.62 -12.70
N HIS A 384 17.81 -13.61 -13.45
CA HIS A 384 18.63 -14.62 -14.10
C HIS A 384 19.08 -14.02 -15.43
N ASN A 385 20.36 -14.20 -15.77
CA ASN A 385 21.08 -13.53 -16.87
C ASN A 385 20.55 -13.80 -18.30
N THR A 386 19.31 -14.29 -18.48
CA THR A 386 18.82 -14.89 -19.72
C THR A 386 17.34 -14.67 -20.02
N THR A 387 16.56 -13.98 -19.18
CA THR A 387 15.12 -13.74 -19.43
C THR A 387 14.81 -12.33 -19.95
N GLU A 388 13.82 -12.26 -20.84
CA GLU A 388 13.19 -11.09 -21.48
C GLU A 388 13.12 -9.86 -20.55
N THR A 389 12.76 -10.04 -19.27
CA THR A 389 12.68 -8.98 -18.25
C THR A 389 13.98 -8.18 -18.04
N SER A 390 15.16 -8.79 -18.24
CA SER A 390 16.45 -8.11 -18.17
C SER A 390 16.70 -7.22 -19.39
N LEU A 391 16.28 -7.67 -20.57
CA LEU A 391 16.30 -6.86 -21.80
C LEU A 391 15.31 -5.69 -21.67
N MET A 392 14.13 -5.92 -21.08
CA MET A 392 13.15 -4.85 -20.82
C MET A 392 13.64 -3.80 -19.82
N PHE A 393 14.33 -4.20 -18.75
CA PHE A 393 14.92 -3.24 -17.81
C PHE A 393 16.09 -2.48 -18.45
N ASN A 394 16.93 -3.16 -19.23
CA ASN A 394 17.99 -2.53 -20.01
C ASN A 394 17.43 -1.48 -20.97
N ASP A 395 16.41 -1.83 -21.76
CA ASP A 395 15.75 -0.95 -22.73
C ASP A 395 15.13 0.27 -22.04
N LEU A 396 14.38 0.06 -20.95
CA LEU A 396 13.85 1.16 -20.12
C LEU A 396 14.96 2.09 -19.59
N MET A 397 16.10 1.53 -19.19
CA MET A 397 17.26 2.32 -18.74
C MET A 397 17.96 3.03 -19.91
N LYS A 398 18.15 2.36 -21.06
CA LYS A 398 18.73 2.96 -22.29
C LYS A 398 17.90 4.14 -22.77
N ARG A 399 16.60 3.96 -22.98
CA ARG A 399 15.66 5.03 -23.38
C ARG A 399 15.65 6.18 -22.38
N LYS A 400 15.64 5.89 -21.08
CA LYS A 400 15.70 6.96 -20.08
C LYS A 400 17.04 7.70 -20.13
N LEU A 401 18.16 7.00 -20.21
CA LEU A 401 19.51 7.57 -20.22
C LEU A 401 19.90 8.23 -21.56
N GLY A 402 19.07 8.12 -22.60
CA GLY A 402 19.38 8.63 -23.94
C GLY A 402 20.50 7.84 -24.64
N ILE A 403 20.62 6.55 -24.31
CA ILE A 403 21.56 5.62 -24.94
C ILE A 403 20.84 4.95 -26.11
N GLU A 404 21.41 5.03 -27.31
CA GLU A 404 20.89 4.39 -28.51
C GLU A 404 20.88 2.85 -28.37
N ASP A 405 20.02 2.16 -29.14
CA ASP A 405 19.78 0.72 -28.95
C ASP A 405 21.05 -0.15 -29.11
N ASP A 406 22.01 0.30 -29.93
CA ASP A 406 23.31 -0.36 -30.13
C ASP A 406 24.29 -0.18 -28.96
N GLY A 407 23.92 0.57 -27.92
CA GLY A 407 24.73 0.80 -26.73
C GLY A 407 24.97 -0.45 -25.85
N PRO A 408 25.95 -0.41 -24.92
CA PRO A 408 26.39 -1.58 -24.17
C PRO A 408 25.28 -2.22 -23.32
N ASP A 409 25.36 -3.55 -23.16
CA ASP A 409 24.45 -4.33 -22.33
C ASP A 409 24.63 -3.99 -20.83
N LEU A 410 23.60 -3.42 -20.21
CA LEU A 410 23.60 -3.04 -18.80
C LEU A 410 23.23 -4.23 -17.86
N SER A 411 22.95 -5.43 -18.39
CA SER A 411 22.56 -6.61 -17.59
C SER A 411 23.67 -7.01 -16.61
N GLY A 412 24.92 -7.00 -17.06
CA GLY A 412 26.10 -7.28 -16.26
C GLY A 412 26.38 -6.25 -15.15
N VAL A 413 25.79 -5.06 -15.24
CA VAL A 413 25.98 -3.95 -14.28
C VAL A 413 25.18 -4.20 -12.99
N LEU A 414 23.97 -4.75 -13.11
CA LEU A 414 23.13 -5.11 -11.96
C LEU A 414 23.69 -6.32 -11.18
N VAL A 415 24.40 -7.22 -11.87
CA VAL A 415 24.94 -8.47 -11.30
C VAL A 415 26.43 -8.35 -10.92
N GLY A 416 27.11 -7.26 -11.30
CA GLY A 416 28.51 -6.98 -10.94
C GLY A 416 29.51 -7.86 -11.69
N THR A 417 29.24 -8.16 -12.97
CA THR A 417 30.04 -9.09 -13.80
C THR A 417 30.51 -8.52 -15.13
N GLY A 418 30.05 -7.33 -15.53
CA GLY A 418 30.49 -6.63 -16.75
C GLY A 418 31.51 -5.53 -16.46
N ASP A 419 32.52 -5.42 -17.31
CA ASP A 419 33.48 -4.31 -17.31
C ASP A 419 32.84 -3.09 -18.01
N MET A 420 32.87 -1.92 -17.38
CA MET A 420 32.17 -0.72 -17.86
C MET A 420 33.12 0.30 -18.48
N SER A 421 32.77 0.82 -19.66
CA SER A 421 33.39 2.04 -20.18
C SER A 421 33.14 3.21 -19.22
N SER A 422 34.20 3.94 -18.84
CA SER A 422 34.15 5.03 -17.86
C SER A 422 33.04 6.05 -18.14
N GLU A 423 32.82 6.41 -19.40
CA GLU A 423 31.83 7.39 -19.82
C GLU A 423 30.39 7.04 -19.39
N VAL A 424 29.99 5.75 -19.48
CA VAL A 424 28.65 5.32 -19.08
C VAL A 424 28.53 5.28 -17.55
N THR A 425 29.58 4.89 -16.84
CA THR A 425 29.65 4.99 -15.37
C THR A 425 29.50 6.44 -14.92
N THR A 426 30.16 7.39 -15.59
CA THR A 426 30.05 8.83 -15.31
C THR A 426 28.66 9.37 -15.62
N LYS A 427 28.06 9.06 -16.78
CA LYS A 427 26.68 9.49 -17.11
C LYS A 427 25.64 8.94 -16.13
N LEU A 428 25.81 7.70 -15.67
CA LEU A 428 24.96 7.09 -14.65
C LEU A 428 25.15 7.79 -13.29
N ALA A 429 26.39 8.11 -12.91
CA ALA A 429 26.74 8.87 -11.70
C ALA A 429 26.16 10.29 -11.69
N ASP A 430 26.26 11.02 -12.81
CA ASP A 430 25.71 12.36 -12.97
C ASP A 430 24.19 12.38 -12.82
N ARG A 431 23.49 11.38 -13.36
CA ARG A 431 22.04 11.27 -13.20
C ARG A 431 21.58 10.78 -11.84
N PHE A 432 22.34 9.92 -11.17
CA PHE A 432 22.05 9.62 -9.76
C PHE A 432 22.16 10.88 -8.89
N ARG A 433 23.15 11.75 -9.15
CA ARG A 433 23.32 13.04 -8.47
C ARG A 433 22.22 14.06 -8.80
N THR A 434 21.70 14.10 -10.03
CA THR A 434 20.75 15.14 -10.46
C THR A 434 19.26 14.76 -10.38
N GLU A 435 18.89 13.48 -10.54
CA GLU A 435 17.48 13.06 -10.72
C GLU A 435 16.97 12.07 -9.65
N ALA A 436 17.84 11.45 -8.86
CA ALA A 436 17.45 10.32 -8.01
C ALA A 436 17.06 10.72 -6.58
N GLY A 437 17.92 11.47 -5.88
CA GLY A 437 17.80 11.80 -4.46
C GLY A 437 17.92 10.56 -3.53
N ALA A 438 18.27 10.80 -2.26
CA ALA A 438 18.50 9.75 -1.27
C ALA A 438 17.34 8.73 -1.14
N ALA A 439 16.09 9.17 -1.37
CA ALA A 439 14.90 8.33 -1.30
C ALA A 439 14.87 7.17 -2.32
N LYS A 440 15.34 7.37 -3.56
CA LYS A 440 15.43 6.25 -4.53
C LYS A 440 16.58 5.31 -4.20
N PHE A 441 17.64 5.83 -3.58
CA PHE A 441 18.79 5.04 -3.16
C PHE A 441 18.43 4.01 -2.08
N HIS A 442 17.58 4.40 -1.13
CA HIS A 442 17.05 3.56 -0.05
C HIS A 442 16.50 2.20 -0.54
N ASN A 443 15.77 2.19 -1.66
CA ASN A 443 15.15 0.98 -2.20
C ASN A 443 16.16 -0.01 -2.81
N VAL A 444 17.26 0.48 -3.39
CA VAL A 444 18.36 -0.37 -3.87
C VAL A 444 19.18 -0.88 -2.69
N PHE A 445 19.39 -0.03 -1.68
CA PHE A 445 20.18 -0.35 -0.49
C PHE A 445 19.56 -1.49 0.35
N ASN A 446 18.23 -1.47 0.53
CA ASN A 446 17.50 -2.50 1.29
C ASN A 446 17.52 -3.91 0.66
N MET A 447 17.99 -4.06 -0.60
CA MET A 447 18.15 -5.37 -1.23
C MET A 447 19.46 -6.07 -0.87
N LEU A 448 20.40 -5.41 -0.19
CA LEU A 448 21.73 -5.95 0.12
C LEU A 448 21.78 -6.62 1.51
N PRO A 449 21.94 -7.95 1.61
CA PRO A 449 21.55 -8.69 2.81
C PRO A 449 22.40 -8.44 4.07
N LYS A 450 23.66 -7.93 3.96
CA LYS A 450 24.56 -7.73 5.11
C LYS A 450 25.00 -6.28 5.36
N ASN A 451 24.69 -5.33 4.47
CA ASN A 451 24.97 -3.88 4.64
C ASN A 451 24.10 -3.18 5.71
N ARG A 452 23.46 -3.92 6.62
CA ARG A 452 22.40 -3.50 7.58
C ARG A 452 22.84 -2.54 8.71
N ARG A 453 23.88 -1.73 8.51
CA ARG A 453 24.44 -0.82 9.54
C ARG A 453 24.69 0.61 9.07
N PHE A 454 24.69 0.88 7.76
CA PHE A 454 24.77 2.25 7.26
C PHE A 454 23.36 2.84 7.18
N ASP A 455 23.21 4.06 7.70
CA ASP A 455 22.08 4.94 7.44
C ASP A 455 22.05 5.26 5.93
N PRO A 456 20.90 5.04 5.25
CA PRO A 456 20.79 5.27 3.81
C PRO A 456 21.00 6.72 3.36
N GLN A 457 20.73 7.73 4.20
CA GLN A 457 20.98 9.14 3.88
C GLN A 457 22.47 9.43 3.89
N VAL A 458 23.17 9.01 4.96
CA VAL A 458 24.64 9.15 5.07
C VAL A 458 25.34 8.42 3.93
N TYR A 459 24.90 7.20 3.60
CA TYR A 459 25.46 6.41 2.50
C TYR A 459 25.26 7.08 1.13
N ALA A 460 24.06 7.63 0.85
CA ALA A 460 23.79 8.35 -0.38
C ALA A 460 24.64 9.62 -0.49
N GLY A 461 24.73 10.40 0.59
CA GLY A 461 25.56 11.61 0.65
C GLY A 461 27.06 11.32 0.46
N CYS A 462 27.58 10.20 0.97
CA CYS A 462 28.94 9.76 0.68
C CYS A 462 29.13 9.50 -0.83
N LEU A 463 28.18 8.82 -1.49
CA LEU A 463 28.28 8.53 -2.93
C LEU A 463 28.24 9.77 -3.82
N GLU A 464 27.45 10.78 -3.47
CA GLU A 464 27.38 12.05 -4.21
C GLU A 464 28.75 12.76 -4.29
N ARG A 465 29.61 12.51 -3.29
CA ARG A 465 30.94 13.10 -3.12
C ARG A 465 32.08 12.22 -3.67
N ILE A 466 31.80 11.00 -4.15
CA ILE A 466 32.78 10.09 -4.78
C ILE A 466 32.65 10.17 -6.30
N SER A 467 33.66 10.74 -6.97
CA SER A 467 33.66 11.01 -8.42
C SER A 467 33.48 9.79 -9.32
N ASN A 468 33.85 8.60 -8.84
CA ASN A 468 33.88 7.36 -9.62
C ASN A 468 32.73 6.38 -9.28
N CYS A 469 31.71 6.80 -8.53
CA CYS A 469 30.55 5.98 -8.12
C CYS A 469 30.92 4.59 -7.54
N PHE A 470 31.90 4.56 -6.64
CA PHE A 470 32.26 3.33 -5.95
C PHE A 470 31.20 2.91 -4.92
N PHE A 471 30.42 1.87 -5.22
CA PHE A 471 29.42 1.32 -4.30
C PHE A 471 30.07 0.47 -3.20
N TRP A 472 30.06 0.97 -1.96
CA TRP A 472 30.55 0.23 -0.78
C TRP A 472 29.61 -0.94 -0.43
N ARG A 473 29.85 -2.12 -1.02
CA ARG A 473 29.01 -3.34 -0.96
C ARG A 473 29.83 -4.57 -0.52
N ASP A 474 29.20 -5.62 0.00
CA ASP A 474 29.88 -6.86 0.47
C ASP A 474 30.88 -7.49 -0.54
N ASP A 475 30.78 -7.22 -1.83
CA ASP A 475 31.69 -7.71 -2.87
C ASP A 475 33.03 -6.95 -2.98
N HIS A 476 33.24 -5.84 -2.26
CA HIS A 476 34.52 -5.10 -2.27
C HIS A 476 35.72 -5.94 -1.80
N TRP A 477 35.50 -7.09 -1.15
CA TRP A 477 36.56 -8.05 -0.84
C TRP A 477 37.14 -8.77 -2.09
N LYS A 478 36.47 -8.71 -3.26
CA LYS A 478 37.00 -9.14 -4.56
C LYS A 478 38.20 -8.29 -5.02
N ILE A 479 38.13 -6.97 -4.80
CA ILE A 479 39.13 -5.95 -5.19
C ILE A 479 40.53 -6.33 -4.68
N ASP A 480 41.59 -5.95 -5.37
CA ASP A 480 42.96 -6.12 -4.87
C ASP A 480 43.24 -5.25 -3.63
N LYS A 481 44.45 -5.34 -3.08
CA LYS A 481 44.82 -4.62 -1.85
C LYS A 481 45.10 -3.13 -2.10
N PRO A 482 45.89 -2.72 -3.13
CA PRO A 482 46.07 -1.30 -3.47
C PRO A 482 44.75 -0.56 -3.68
N GLU A 483 43.88 -1.06 -4.55
CA GLU A 483 42.63 -0.39 -4.92
C GLU A 483 41.64 -0.35 -3.74
N LEU A 484 41.54 -1.42 -2.95
CA LEU A 484 40.72 -1.41 -1.73
C LEU A 484 41.15 -0.31 -0.75
N LEU A 485 42.45 -0.07 -0.59
CA LEU A 485 42.97 0.99 0.29
C LEU A 485 42.64 2.39 -0.27
N VAL A 486 42.67 2.57 -1.58
CA VAL A 486 42.20 3.81 -2.24
C VAL A 486 40.71 4.03 -1.96
N ARG A 487 39.86 3.02 -2.19
CA ARG A 487 38.41 3.14 -1.98
C ARG A 487 38.02 3.39 -0.51
N VAL A 488 38.71 2.78 0.46
CA VAL A 488 38.52 3.12 1.88
C VAL A 488 38.82 4.59 2.15
N LYS A 489 39.89 5.12 1.55
CA LYS A 489 40.28 6.51 1.71
C LYS A 489 39.26 7.45 1.08
N GLU A 490 38.86 7.21 -0.17
CA GLU A 490 37.82 7.98 -0.87
C GLU A 490 36.51 8.01 -0.07
N TRP A 491 36.03 6.84 0.38
CA TRP A 491 34.80 6.74 1.17
C TRP A 491 34.87 7.53 2.47
N ASN A 492 35.96 7.39 3.22
CA ASN A 492 36.12 8.07 4.50
C ASN A 492 36.30 9.59 4.33
N GLN A 493 36.89 10.06 3.22
CA GLN A 493 36.94 11.48 2.89
C GLN A 493 35.56 12.04 2.53
N ALA A 494 34.77 11.31 1.73
CA ALA A 494 33.40 11.67 1.39
C ALA A 494 32.47 11.70 2.62
N LEU A 495 32.69 10.82 3.59
CA LEU A 495 31.95 10.78 4.85
C LEU A 495 32.22 12.01 5.75
N GLU A 496 33.48 12.46 5.83
CA GLU A 496 33.83 13.69 6.55
C GLU A 496 33.19 14.91 5.89
N GLN A 497 33.29 15.03 4.56
CA GLN A 497 32.65 16.09 3.78
C GLN A 497 31.13 16.11 3.93
N TYR A 498 30.48 14.93 3.92
CA TYR A 498 29.04 14.83 4.22
C TYR A 498 28.71 15.38 5.62
N CYS A 499 29.54 15.09 6.61
CA CYS A 499 29.33 15.63 7.96
C CYS A 499 29.55 17.14 8.04
N ASP A 500 30.46 17.70 7.24
CA ASP A 500 30.68 19.14 7.13
C ASP A 500 29.48 19.85 6.48
N ASP A 501 29.01 19.34 5.33
CA ASP A 501 27.92 19.94 4.55
C ASP A 501 26.56 19.90 5.28
N GLU A 502 26.27 18.81 6.00
CA GLU A 502 25.06 18.69 6.84
C GLU A 502 25.20 19.42 8.20
N GLY A 503 26.33 20.11 8.45
CA GLY A 503 26.57 20.87 9.68
C GLY A 503 26.65 20.01 10.96
N LEU A 504 27.04 18.74 10.83
CA LEU A 504 27.11 17.82 11.95
C LEU A 504 28.32 18.14 12.85
N THR A 505 28.03 18.42 14.12
CA THR A 505 29.02 18.80 15.13
C THR A 505 29.07 17.82 16.30
N SER A 506 30.19 17.84 17.02
CA SER A 506 30.38 17.16 18.31
C SER A 506 29.92 15.69 18.30
N GLN A 507 29.16 15.26 19.32
CA GLN A 507 28.74 13.87 19.50
C GLN A 507 27.95 13.28 18.33
N GLN A 508 27.20 14.11 17.58
CA GLN A 508 26.44 13.64 16.41
C GLN A 508 27.39 13.25 15.27
N ARG A 509 28.38 14.09 14.98
CA ARG A 509 29.44 13.80 14.01
C ARG A 509 30.18 12.52 14.36
N GLU A 510 30.63 12.39 15.62
CA GLU A 510 31.35 11.20 16.09
C GLU A 510 30.52 9.92 15.93
N ASN A 511 29.23 9.97 16.26
CA ASN A 511 28.33 8.83 16.10
C ASN A 511 28.14 8.42 14.64
N VAL A 512 27.98 9.39 13.74
CA VAL A 512 27.86 9.15 12.28
C VAL A 512 29.17 8.57 11.74
N ILE A 513 30.32 9.21 12.00
CA ILE A 513 31.62 8.69 11.54
C ILE A 513 31.87 7.28 12.08
N ARG A 514 31.68 7.04 13.39
CA ARG A 514 31.91 5.72 14.00
C ARG A 514 31.06 4.61 13.37
N LEU A 515 29.83 4.91 12.94
CA LEU A 515 28.92 3.93 12.34
C LEU A 515 29.18 3.70 10.85
N HIS A 516 29.66 4.71 10.11
CA HIS A 516 29.75 4.69 8.64
C HIS A 516 31.17 4.66 8.08
N LYS A 517 32.21 4.68 8.93
CA LYS A 517 33.60 4.61 8.52
C LYS A 517 33.92 3.27 7.85
N ALA A 518 34.38 3.32 6.61
CA ALA A 518 34.88 2.16 5.89
C ALA A 518 36.18 1.63 6.51
N SER A 519 36.31 0.31 6.56
CA SER A 519 37.49 -0.41 7.04
C SER A 519 38.04 -1.30 5.93
N PRO A 520 39.38 -1.39 5.76
CA PRO A 520 39.99 -2.33 4.81
C PRO A 520 40.13 -3.75 5.39
N LEU A 521 39.69 -3.98 6.63
CA LEU A 521 39.84 -5.24 7.35
C LEU A 521 38.54 -6.04 7.28
N ALA A 522 38.58 -7.23 6.65
CA ALA A 522 37.39 -8.03 6.43
C ALA A 522 36.88 -8.72 7.71
N PRO A 523 35.58 -8.70 8.02
CA PRO A 523 35.00 -9.59 9.01
C PRO A 523 34.95 -11.03 8.47
N CYS A 524 34.98 -12.02 9.36
CA CYS A 524 34.76 -13.40 8.99
C CYS A 524 33.32 -13.60 8.51
N GLY A 525 33.14 -14.12 7.29
CA GLY A 525 31.84 -14.29 6.68
C GLY A 525 30.95 -15.38 7.27
N ASN A 526 31.44 -16.14 8.25
CA ASN A 526 30.66 -17.09 9.03
C ASN A 526 29.87 -16.34 10.13
N PRO A 527 28.52 -16.31 10.11
CA PRO A 527 27.72 -15.51 11.06
C PRO A 527 27.97 -15.84 12.54
N GLY A 528 28.43 -17.07 12.85
CA GLY A 528 28.82 -17.48 14.20
C GLY A 528 30.26 -17.14 14.59
N CYS A 529 30.94 -16.23 13.89
CA CYS A 529 32.33 -15.84 14.13
C CYS A 529 32.49 -14.32 14.08
N SER A 530 32.95 -13.73 15.19
CA SER A 530 33.16 -12.28 15.34
C SER A 530 34.58 -11.80 14.99
N LEU A 531 35.46 -12.70 14.50
CA LEU A 531 36.82 -12.32 14.13
C LEU A 531 36.84 -11.41 12.89
N VAL A 532 37.70 -10.40 12.94
CA VAL A 532 38.00 -9.45 11.86
C VAL A 532 39.49 -9.57 11.54
N GLU A 533 39.87 -9.34 10.28
CA GLU A 533 41.28 -9.29 9.87
C GLU A 533 42.09 -8.32 10.76
N THR A 534 43.33 -8.68 11.08
CA THR A 534 44.31 -7.76 11.67
C THR A 534 45.16 -7.09 10.59
N LYS A 535 45.32 -7.76 9.45
CA LYS A 535 46.02 -7.26 8.27
C LYS A 535 45.13 -7.39 7.03
N VAL A 536 45.13 -6.34 6.20
CA VAL A 536 44.30 -6.27 4.98
C VAL A 536 44.61 -7.45 4.04
N LYS A 537 43.57 -8.24 3.73
CA LYS A 537 43.60 -9.51 2.97
C LYS A 537 44.28 -10.70 3.67
N GLU A 538 44.29 -10.73 5.00
CA GLU A 538 44.76 -11.87 5.81
C GLU A 538 43.85 -13.10 5.72
N PHE A 539 42.53 -12.91 5.56
CA PHE A 539 41.56 -14.00 5.57
C PHE A 539 41.43 -14.71 4.23
N GLN A 540 41.16 -16.02 4.27
CA GLN A 540 41.00 -16.84 3.08
C GLN A 540 39.66 -16.55 2.40
N ARG A 541 39.70 -16.13 1.13
CA ARG A 541 38.48 -15.88 0.34
C ARG A 541 37.85 -17.20 -0.12
N CYS A 542 36.52 -17.19 -0.29
CA CYS A 542 35.80 -18.30 -0.94
C CYS A 542 36.37 -18.54 -2.34
N GLY A 543 36.91 -19.74 -2.61
CA GLY A 543 37.57 -20.04 -3.88
C GLY A 543 36.67 -19.91 -5.12
N ARG A 544 35.34 -20.00 -4.95
CA ARG A 544 34.34 -19.81 -6.01
C ARG A 544 33.94 -18.34 -6.17
N CYS A 545 33.08 -17.80 -5.28
CA CYS A 545 32.54 -16.44 -5.43
C CYS A 545 33.54 -15.32 -5.16
N ARG A 546 34.60 -15.56 -4.38
CA ARG A 546 35.59 -14.57 -3.91
C ARG A 546 35.03 -13.34 -3.15
N THR A 547 33.72 -13.22 -2.97
CA THR A 547 33.04 -12.12 -2.25
C THR A 547 33.11 -12.23 -0.73
N ILE A 548 33.41 -13.43 -0.18
CA ILE A 548 33.38 -13.67 1.26
C ILE A 548 34.75 -14.16 1.75
N SER A 549 35.27 -13.51 2.80
CA SER A 549 36.50 -13.86 3.50
C SER A 549 36.23 -14.69 4.76
N TYR A 550 37.14 -15.59 5.12
CA TYR A 550 37.05 -16.45 6.31
C TYR A 550 38.38 -16.50 7.06
N CYS A 551 38.33 -16.38 8.38
CA CYS A 551 39.50 -16.54 9.25
C CYS A 551 40.09 -17.96 9.22
N SER A 552 39.31 -18.96 8.79
CA SER A 552 39.74 -20.36 8.70
C SER A 552 38.85 -21.18 7.77
N ARG A 553 39.42 -22.28 7.24
CA ARG A 553 38.68 -23.30 6.46
C ARG A 553 37.53 -23.95 7.24
N ASN A 554 37.62 -24.00 8.57
CA ASN A 554 36.54 -24.46 9.45
C ASN A 554 35.34 -23.49 9.39
N CYS A 555 35.57 -22.19 9.53
CA CYS A 555 34.52 -21.18 9.39
C CYS A 555 33.90 -21.17 7.98
N GLN A 556 34.71 -21.34 6.93
CA GLN A 556 34.20 -21.54 5.57
C GLN A 556 33.29 -22.78 5.48
N GLY A 557 33.71 -23.92 6.02
CA GLY A 557 32.94 -25.16 6.01
C GLY A 557 31.62 -25.06 6.78
N LYS A 558 31.60 -24.37 7.92
CA LYS A 558 30.38 -24.08 8.70
C LYS A 558 29.42 -23.20 7.89
N HIS A 559 29.88 -22.07 7.35
CA HIS A 559 29.04 -21.16 6.57
C HIS A 559 28.53 -21.80 5.26
N TRP A 560 29.36 -22.61 4.60
CA TRP A 560 28.98 -23.38 3.42
C TRP A 560 27.77 -24.28 3.66
N LYS A 561 27.79 -25.04 4.77
CA LYS A 561 26.69 -25.90 5.20
C LYS A 561 25.47 -25.09 5.67
N ALA A 562 25.67 -23.97 6.35
CA ALA A 562 24.60 -23.14 6.92
C ALA A 562 23.74 -22.42 5.86
N GLY A 563 24.27 -22.16 4.66
CA GLY A 563 23.50 -21.55 3.58
C GLY A 563 24.33 -21.16 2.35
N HIS A 564 25.59 -20.80 2.54
CA HIS A 564 26.40 -20.20 1.47
C HIS A 564 26.56 -21.09 0.22
N LYS A 565 26.45 -22.42 0.33
CA LYS A 565 26.38 -23.32 -0.85
C LYS A 565 25.28 -22.92 -1.85
N LYS A 566 24.15 -22.40 -1.38
CA LYS A 566 23.00 -21.96 -2.20
C LYS A 566 23.17 -20.52 -2.74
N GLU A 567 24.01 -19.72 -2.09
CA GLU A 567 24.24 -18.30 -2.38
C GLU A 567 25.53 -18.04 -3.18
N CYS A 568 26.39 -19.05 -3.32
CA CYS A 568 27.71 -18.91 -3.93
C CYS A 568 27.63 -18.97 -5.46
N PHE A 569 27.32 -17.83 -6.09
CA PHE A 569 27.52 -17.56 -7.52
C PHE A 569 29.00 -17.26 -7.84
N ILE A 570 29.35 -17.22 -9.13
CA ILE A 570 30.69 -16.84 -9.63
C ILE A 570 30.63 -15.35 -9.99
#